data_AF-A0A970VZ52-F1
#
_entry.id   AF-A0A970VZ52-F1
#
_cell.length_a   1.000
_cell.length_b   1.000
_cell.length_c   1.000
_cell.angle_alpha   90.00
_cell.angle_beta   90.00
_cell.angle_gamma   90.00
#
_symmetry.space_group_name_H-M   'P 1'
#
loop_
_entity.id
_entity.type
_entity.pdbx_description
1 polymer ?
#
loop_
_entity_poly.entity_id
_entity_poly.type
_entity_poly.pdbx_seq_one_letter_code
_entity_poly.pdbx_strand_id
1 'polypeptide(L)'
;MSNKVKIIVAEDNRTLCQILQDYIQRDENFELTGVAYNGLEAWELIQKHNPDLVIMDLVMPNLDGIEVLERINNRTSVPRPKVIMLTAFGHEALTHQAMVMGVDYFILKPFDLEILGKRIKTLTQEIEISGPQPSQTCTSVAPVGRGVNISVEVTTMMHQLGIPAHVKGYQYIRDAILMVIEDVSLLGAVTKELYPAIAKKYNTAPSRVERGIRHAIELAWERGHMETLKRIFGYSMNIERQKPTNSEFIALLADKLRVMSKVG
;
A
#
# COMPACT_ATOMS: atom_id res chain seq x y z
N MET A 1 -14.85 30.78 -15.86
CA MET A 1 -15.43 29.48 -15.43
C MET A 1 -14.26 28.65 -14.97
N SER A 2 -14.18 28.33 -13.68
CA SER A 2 -13.14 27.42 -13.18
C SER A 2 -13.37 26.05 -13.81
N ASN A 3 -12.35 25.50 -14.46
CA ASN A 3 -12.43 24.17 -15.06
C ASN A 3 -12.37 23.16 -13.90
N LYS A 4 -13.51 22.57 -13.54
CA LYS A 4 -13.57 21.59 -12.44
C LYS A 4 -12.91 20.28 -12.89
N VAL A 5 -12.25 19.62 -11.94
CA VAL A 5 -11.70 18.28 -12.18
C VAL A 5 -12.85 17.28 -12.25
N LYS A 6 -12.99 16.59 -13.38
CA LYS A 6 -14.01 15.56 -13.59
C LYS A 6 -13.57 14.25 -12.98
N ILE A 7 -14.33 13.77 -12.00
CA ILE A 7 -14.05 12.55 -11.25
C ILE A 7 -15.13 11.51 -11.53
N ILE A 8 -14.71 10.25 -11.72
CA ILE A 8 -15.59 9.08 -11.68
C ILE A 8 -15.22 8.23 -10.45
N VAL A 9 -16.23 7.66 -9.80
CA VAL A 9 -16.07 6.64 -8.74
C VAL A 9 -16.60 5.31 -9.25
N ALA A 10 -15.80 4.25 -9.14
CA ALA A 10 -16.18 2.88 -9.47
C ALA A 10 -15.93 1.98 -8.25
N GLU A 11 -17.00 1.53 -7.60
CA GLU A 11 -16.96 0.75 -6.36
C GLU A 11 -18.27 -0.04 -6.24
N ASP A 12 -18.22 -1.33 -5.92
CA ASP A 12 -19.43 -2.16 -5.84
C ASP A 12 -20.15 -2.00 -4.49
N ASN A 13 -19.44 -1.58 -3.44
CA ASN A 13 -20.01 -1.22 -2.16
C ASN A 13 -20.72 0.14 -2.21
N ARG A 14 -22.05 0.10 -2.40
CA ARG A 14 -22.93 1.28 -2.44
C ARG A 14 -22.77 2.24 -1.26
N THR A 15 -22.45 1.74 -0.07
CA THR A 15 -22.24 2.60 1.11
C THR A 15 -20.97 3.42 0.96
N LEU A 16 -19.88 2.78 0.54
CA LEU A 16 -18.61 3.47 0.28
C LEU A 16 -18.76 4.43 -0.91
N CYS A 17 -19.48 4.05 -1.96
CA CYS A 17 -19.83 4.97 -3.05
C CYS A 17 -20.49 6.23 -2.50
N GLN A 18 -21.53 6.11 -1.65
CA GLN A 18 -22.23 7.29 -1.12
C GLN A 18 -21.29 8.19 -0.31
N ILE A 19 -20.44 7.60 0.53
CA ILE A 19 -19.44 8.35 1.31
C ILE A 19 -18.47 9.10 0.39
N LEU A 20 -17.98 8.45 -0.67
CA LEU A 20 -17.08 9.06 -1.65
C LEU A 20 -17.76 10.19 -2.44
N GLN A 21 -19.02 9.97 -2.85
CA GLN A 21 -19.82 10.99 -3.53
C GLN A 21 -19.99 12.23 -2.66
N ASP A 22 -20.46 12.06 -1.42
CA ASP A 22 -20.66 13.14 -0.47
C ASP A 22 -19.36 13.89 -0.20
N TYR A 23 -18.23 13.19 -0.14
CA TYR A 23 -16.92 13.78 0.07
C TYR A 23 -16.47 14.63 -1.14
N ILE A 24 -16.57 14.09 -2.36
CA ILE A 24 -16.16 14.77 -3.59
C ILE A 24 -17.02 16.01 -3.85
N GLN A 25 -18.34 15.90 -3.66
CA GLN A 25 -19.28 16.99 -3.92
C GLN A 25 -19.14 18.19 -2.96
N ARG A 26 -18.46 18.01 -1.82
CA ARG A 26 -18.16 19.10 -0.87
C ARG A 26 -17.08 20.05 -1.37
N ASP A 27 -16.21 19.62 -2.29
CA ASP A 27 -15.14 20.47 -2.82
C ASP A 27 -15.59 21.09 -4.15
N GLU A 28 -15.69 22.42 -4.19
CA GLU A 28 -16.18 23.15 -5.36
C GLU A 28 -15.30 22.99 -6.60
N ASN A 29 -14.04 22.58 -6.41
CA ASN A 29 -13.07 22.34 -7.50
C ASN A 29 -13.29 21.01 -8.23
N PHE A 30 -14.12 20.12 -7.66
CA PHE A 30 -14.40 18.81 -8.23
C PHE A 30 -15.80 18.72 -8.84
N GLU A 31 -15.91 17.93 -9.89
CA GLU A 31 -17.17 17.56 -10.52
C GLU A 31 -17.26 16.03 -10.56
N LEU A 32 -18.17 15.46 -9.79
CA LEU A 32 -18.48 14.04 -9.90
C LEU A 32 -19.33 13.80 -11.16
N THR A 33 -18.70 13.21 -12.17
CA THR A 33 -19.31 13.00 -13.51
C THR A 33 -19.95 11.63 -13.69
N GLY A 34 -19.69 10.68 -12.78
CA GLY A 34 -20.30 9.36 -12.82
C GLY A 34 -19.96 8.49 -11.62
N VAL A 35 -20.85 7.55 -11.33
CA VAL A 35 -20.68 6.50 -10.31
C VAL A 35 -21.03 5.16 -10.94
N ALA A 36 -20.12 4.21 -10.85
CA ALA A 36 -20.29 2.84 -11.34
C ALA A 36 -20.23 1.85 -10.18
N TYR A 37 -21.01 0.78 -10.28
CA TYR A 37 -21.05 -0.30 -9.29
C TYR A 37 -20.40 -1.61 -9.78
N ASN A 38 -19.83 -1.58 -10.99
CA ASN A 38 -19.06 -2.67 -11.59
C ASN A 38 -18.11 -2.09 -12.65
N GLY A 39 -17.10 -2.87 -13.08
CA GLY A 39 -16.13 -2.34 -14.03
C GLY A 39 -16.66 -2.10 -15.44
N LEU A 40 -17.76 -2.77 -15.85
CA LEU A 40 -18.35 -2.56 -17.17
C LEU A 40 -19.00 -1.17 -17.24
N GLU A 41 -19.81 -0.82 -16.23
CA GLU A 41 -20.36 0.51 -16.03
C GLU A 41 -19.25 1.56 -15.92
N ALA A 42 -18.17 1.26 -15.18
CA ALA A 42 -17.03 2.16 -15.04
C ALA A 42 -16.41 2.48 -16.40
N TRP A 43 -16.18 1.45 -17.22
CA TRP A 43 -15.63 1.61 -18.56
C TRP A 43 -16.55 2.40 -19.50
N GLU A 44 -17.86 2.19 -19.44
CA GLU A 44 -18.84 2.98 -20.21
C GLU A 44 -18.81 4.46 -19.81
N LEU A 45 -18.80 4.76 -18.51
CA LEU A 45 -18.75 6.13 -18.02
C LEU A 45 -17.42 6.82 -18.37
N ILE A 46 -16.29 6.12 -18.27
CA ILE A 46 -14.97 6.66 -18.65
C ILE A 46 -14.95 7.06 -20.13
N GLN A 47 -15.51 6.23 -21.02
CA GLN A 47 -15.59 6.52 -22.45
C GLN A 47 -16.50 7.72 -22.73
N LYS A 48 -17.64 7.79 -22.03
CA LYS A 48 -18.65 8.83 -22.22
C LYS A 48 -18.21 10.20 -21.71
N HIS A 49 -17.58 10.24 -20.53
CA HIS A 49 -17.36 11.49 -19.81
C HIS A 49 -15.92 12.02 -19.91
N ASN A 50 -14.95 11.19 -20.33
CA ASN A 50 -13.53 11.55 -20.39
C ASN A 50 -13.06 12.24 -19.10
N PRO A 51 -13.13 11.53 -17.96
CA PRO A 51 -12.78 12.12 -16.67
C PRO A 51 -11.29 12.50 -16.64
N ASP A 52 -10.94 13.40 -15.73
CA ASP A 52 -9.55 13.72 -15.40
C ASP A 52 -8.98 12.70 -14.41
N LEU A 53 -9.83 12.18 -13.52
CA LEU A 53 -9.46 11.22 -12.48
C LEU A 53 -10.53 10.15 -12.26
N VAL A 54 -10.10 8.90 -12.05
CA VAL A 54 -10.94 7.77 -11.68
C VAL A 54 -10.50 7.21 -10.33
N ILE A 55 -11.44 7.10 -9.40
CA ILE A 55 -11.28 6.35 -8.15
C ILE A 55 -11.94 5.00 -8.38
N MET A 56 -11.17 3.91 -8.31
CA MET A 56 -11.62 2.60 -8.76
C MET A 56 -11.29 1.51 -7.76
N ASP A 57 -12.25 0.68 -7.41
CA ASP A 57 -11.98 -0.56 -6.68
C ASP A 57 -11.24 -1.56 -7.55
N LEU A 58 -10.31 -2.28 -6.94
CA LEU A 58 -9.50 -3.29 -7.62
C LEU A 58 -10.34 -4.52 -7.99
N VAL A 59 -11.26 -4.92 -7.12
CA VAL A 59 -12.10 -6.11 -7.30
C VAL A 59 -13.56 -5.69 -7.37
N MET A 60 -14.18 -5.91 -8.53
CA MET A 60 -15.58 -5.59 -8.80
C MET A 60 -16.22 -6.72 -9.61
N PRO A 61 -17.56 -6.88 -9.56
CA PRO A 61 -18.25 -7.83 -10.42
C PRO A 61 -18.17 -7.44 -11.90
N ASN A 62 -18.46 -8.41 -12.78
CA ASN A 62 -18.48 -8.32 -14.25
C ASN A 62 -17.13 -8.02 -14.93
N LEU A 63 -16.48 -6.94 -14.52
CA LEU A 63 -15.17 -6.52 -14.99
C LEU A 63 -14.43 -5.95 -13.77
N ASP A 64 -13.23 -6.45 -13.50
CA ASP A 64 -12.45 -5.97 -12.36
C ASP A 64 -11.69 -4.67 -12.68
N GLY A 65 -11.11 -4.04 -11.66
CA GLY A 65 -10.37 -2.79 -11.83
C GLY A 65 -9.11 -2.96 -12.70
N ILE A 66 -8.49 -4.15 -12.71
CA ILE A 66 -7.30 -4.42 -13.54
C ILE A 66 -7.67 -4.35 -15.02
N GLU A 67 -8.73 -5.03 -15.41
CA GLU A 67 -9.20 -5.03 -16.79
C GLU A 67 -9.65 -3.63 -17.23
N VAL A 68 -10.29 -2.85 -16.34
CA VAL A 68 -10.62 -1.44 -16.65
C VAL A 68 -9.35 -0.62 -16.85
N LEU A 69 -8.33 -0.78 -16.01
CA LEU A 69 -7.04 -0.08 -16.16
C LEU A 69 -6.35 -0.46 -17.48
N GLU A 70 -6.41 -1.73 -17.88
CA GLU A 70 -5.88 -2.19 -19.17
C GLU A 70 -6.56 -1.45 -20.34
N ARG A 71 -7.89 -1.35 -20.31
CA ARG A 71 -8.67 -0.65 -21.33
C ARG A 71 -8.36 0.85 -21.35
N ILE A 72 -8.18 1.46 -20.18
CA ILE A 72 -7.74 2.87 -20.06
C ILE A 72 -6.38 3.05 -20.75
N ASN A 73 -5.41 2.17 -20.47
CA ASN A 73 -4.06 2.28 -21.03
C ASN A 73 -4.00 2.02 -22.55
N ASN A 74 -4.89 1.17 -23.06
CA ASN A 74 -4.99 0.88 -24.49
C ASN A 74 -5.75 1.98 -25.27
N ARG A 75 -6.38 2.93 -24.58
CA ARG A 75 -7.11 4.03 -25.19
C ARG A 75 -6.18 5.21 -25.48
N THR A 76 -5.87 5.44 -26.76
CA THR A 76 -4.98 6.51 -27.21
C THR A 76 -5.69 7.75 -27.77
N SER A 77 -7.02 7.69 -27.93
CA SER A 77 -7.80 8.75 -28.58
C SER A 77 -8.07 9.98 -27.72
N VAL A 78 -7.84 9.89 -26.41
CA VAL A 78 -7.99 10.99 -25.44
C VAL A 78 -6.88 10.90 -24.39
N PRO A 79 -6.61 11.97 -23.64
CA PRO A 79 -5.70 11.92 -22.50
C PRO A 79 -6.13 10.82 -21.51
N ARG A 80 -5.14 10.06 -21.04
CA ARG A 80 -5.36 9.03 -20.01
C ARG A 80 -5.75 9.72 -18.69
N PRO A 81 -6.88 9.34 -18.04
CA PRO A 81 -7.21 9.82 -16.71
C PRO A 81 -6.18 9.34 -15.68
N LYS A 82 -5.99 10.12 -14.62
CA LYS A 82 -5.30 9.65 -13.41
C LYS A 82 -6.15 8.57 -12.74
N VAL A 83 -5.53 7.49 -12.27
CA VAL A 83 -6.24 6.38 -11.60
C VAL A 83 -5.75 6.21 -10.17
N ILE A 84 -6.67 6.35 -9.22
CA ILE A 84 -6.47 5.96 -7.83
C ILE A 84 -7.19 4.63 -7.61
N MET A 85 -6.42 3.57 -7.36
CA MET A 85 -6.97 2.25 -7.04
C MET A 85 -7.24 2.12 -5.54
N LEU A 86 -8.44 1.68 -5.18
CA LEU A 86 -8.80 1.25 -3.84
C LEU A 86 -8.63 -0.27 -3.78
N THR A 87 -7.95 -0.79 -2.78
CA THR A 87 -7.69 -2.24 -2.68
C THR A 87 -7.92 -2.74 -1.26
N ALA A 88 -8.50 -3.92 -1.12
CA ALA A 88 -8.61 -4.62 0.15
C ALA A 88 -7.31 -5.37 0.50
N PHE A 89 -7.15 -5.71 1.77
CA PHE A 89 -6.07 -6.57 2.23
C PHE A 89 -6.19 -7.98 1.59
N GLY A 90 -5.08 -8.56 1.10
CA GLY A 90 -5.06 -9.89 0.47
C GLY A 90 -5.13 -9.92 -1.06
N HIS A 91 -5.05 -8.77 -1.74
CA HIS A 91 -5.02 -8.66 -3.21
C HIS A 91 -3.63 -8.27 -3.74
N GLU A 92 -2.56 -8.82 -3.17
CA GLU A 92 -1.17 -8.41 -3.46
C GLU A 92 -0.76 -8.71 -4.91
N ALA A 93 -1.18 -9.85 -5.45
CA ALA A 93 -0.90 -10.22 -6.85
C ALA A 93 -1.53 -9.22 -7.84
N LEU A 94 -2.81 -8.88 -7.61
CA LEU A 94 -3.54 -7.89 -8.40
C LEU A 94 -2.93 -6.48 -8.22
N THR A 95 -2.57 -6.12 -6.99
CA THR A 95 -1.92 -4.82 -6.70
C THR A 95 -0.59 -4.69 -7.45
N HIS A 96 0.22 -5.76 -7.46
CA HIS A 96 1.46 -5.80 -8.24
C HIS A 96 1.20 -5.69 -9.74
N GLN A 97 0.16 -6.37 -10.27
CA GLN A 97 -0.22 -6.24 -11.67
C GLN A 97 -0.58 -4.80 -12.04
N ALA A 98 -1.43 -4.12 -11.26
CA ALA A 98 -1.78 -2.74 -11.54
C ALA A 98 -0.59 -1.76 -11.39
N MET A 99 0.38 -2.03 -10.50
CA MET A 99 1.65 -1.31 -10.45
C MET A 99 2.43 -1.44 -11.75
N VAL A 100 2.58 -2.66 -12.29
CA VAL A 100 3.27 -2.91 -13.56
C VAL A 100 2.56 -2.23 -14.73
N MET A 101 1.23 -2.11 -14.66
CA MET A 101 0.41 -1.38 -15.62
C MET A 101 0.45 0.14 -15.44
N GLY A 102 1.22 0.64 -14.47
CA GLY A 102 1.50 2.06 -14.29
C GLY A 102 0.32 2.86 -13.77
N VAL A 103 -0.49 2.30 -12.88
CA VAL A 103 -1.50 3.07 -12.11
C VAL A 103 -0.86 4.23 -11.34
N ASP A 104 -1.57 5.34 -11.20
CA ASP A 104 -1.02 6.56 -10.61
C ASP A 104 -0.92 6.50 -9.09
N TYR A 105 -1.87 5.83 -8.41
CA TYR A 105 -1.84 5.69 -6.96
C TYR A 105 -2.67 4.51 -6.43
N PHE A 106 -2.34 4.04 -5.24
CA PHE A 106 -3.10 3.03 -4.50
C PHE A 106 -3.45 3.48 -3.09
N ILE A 107 -4.63 3.07 -2.62
CA ILE A 107 -5.09 3.25 -1.25
C ILE A 107 -5.65 1.92 -0.74
N LEU A 108 -5.14 1.48 0.42
CA LEU A 108 -5.62 0.28 1.10
C LEU A 108 -6.90 0.60 1.89
N LYS A 109 -7.92 -0.25 1.77
CA LYS A 109 -9.14 -0.24 2.59
C LYS A 109 -8.88 -0.93 3.94
N PRO A 110 -9.39 -0.40 5.07
CA PRO A 110 -10.06 0.89 5.23
C PRO A 110 -9.06 2.06 5.20
N PHE A 111 -9.51 3.22 4.71
CA PHE A 111 -8.70 4.44 4.58
C PHE A 111 -9.42 5.67 5.14
N ASP A 112 -8.63 6.72 5.38
CA ASP A 112 -9.13 8.05 5.73
C ASP A 112 -9.45 8.87 4.47
N LEU A 113 -10.63 9.49 4.41
CA LEU A 113 -11.05 10.34 3.30
C LEU A 113 -10.13 11.56 3.12
N GLU A 114 -9.53 12.08 4.20
CA GLU A 114 -8.57 13.18 4.09
C GLU A 114 -7.32 12.76 3.30
N ILE A 115 -6.87 11.52 3.45
CA ILE A 115 -5.74 10.97 2.69
C ILE A 115 -6.11 10.89 1.22
N LEU A 116 -7.30 10.36 0.90
CA LEU A 116 -7.80 10.31 -0.47
C LEU A 116 -7.90 11.71 -1.08
N GLY A 117 -8.47 12.68 -0.37
CA GLY A 117 -8.61 14.06 -0.87
C GLY A 117 -7.27 14.74 -1.13
N LYS A 118 -6.28 14.57 -0.25
CA LYS A 118 -4.92 15.07 -0.49
C LYS A 118 -4.33 14.49 -1.77
N ARG A 119 -4.56 13.20 -2.04
CA ARG A 119 -4.04 12.51 -3.23
C ARG A 119 -4.74 12.92 -4.51
N ILE A 120 -6.07 13.09 -4.48
CA ILE A 120 -6.82 13.67 -5.60
C ILE A 120 -6.19 15.02 -5.96
N LYS A 121 -6.02 15.93 -4.98
CA LYS A 121 -5.45 17.27 -5.20
C LYS A 121 -4.04 17.22 -5.78
N THR A 122 -3.15 16.39 -5.24
CA THR A 122 -1.78 16.25 -5.77
C THR A 122 -1.79 15.79 -7.23
N LEU A 123 -2.54 14.73 -7.55
CA LEU A 123 -2.60 14.17 -8.90
C LEU A 123 -3.26 15.12 -9.91
N THR A 124 -4.19 15.97 -9.45
CA THR A 124 -4.90 16.91 -10.33
C THR A 124 -4.18 18.25 -10.47
N GLN A 125 -3.37 18.66 -9.51
CA GLN A 125 -2.49 19.83 -9.66
C GLN A 125 -1.38 19.59 -10.67
N GLU A 126 -0.91 18.35 -10.82
CA GLU A 126 -0.02 17.95 -11.94
C GLU A 126 -0.68 18.14 -13.32
N ILE A 127 -2.02 18.09 -13.39
CA ILE A 127 -2.80 18.28 -14.62
C ILE A 127 -2.82 19.76 -15.03
N GLU A 128 -2.88 20.70 -14.07
CA GLU A 128 -2.87 22.14 -14.37
C GLU A 128 -1.52 22.66 -14.87
N ILE A 129 -0.42 21.97 -14.54
CA ILE A 129 0.95 22.38 -14.90
C ILE A 129 1.39 21.79 -16.26
N SER A 130 0.69 20.78 -16.78
CA SER A 130 1.11 20.01 -17.95
C SER A 130 0.24 20.29 -19.18
N GLY A 131 0.59 21.33 -19.94
CA GLY A 131 0.22 21.43 -21.36
C GLY A 131 0.87 20.30 -22.19
N PRO A 132 0.41 20.05 -23.43
CA PRO A 132 0.70 18.82 -24.16
C PRO A 132 2.17 18.76 -24.62
N GLN A 133 2.96 17.90 -23.99
CA GLN A 133 4.24 17.43 -24.53
C GLN A 133 4.38 15.92 -24.29
N PRO A 134 5.05 15.18 -25.20
CA PRO A 134 4.99 13.73 -25.30
C PRO A 134 5.99 13.06 -24.34
N SER A 135 5.55 11.93 -23.79
CA SER A 135 6.34 10.79 -23.30
C SER A 135 7.85 11.03 -23.15
N GLN A 136 8.29 11.28 -21.91
CA GLN A 136 9.62 10.89 -21.43
C GLN A 136 9.52 10.25 -20.05
N THR A 137 9.96 9.00 -20.05
CA THR A 137 10.51 8.17 -19.00
C THR A 137 11.16 8.92 -17.83
N CYS A 138 10.97 8.36 -16.64
CA CYS A 138 11.78 8.46 -15.41
C CYS A 138 12.48 9.80 -15.11
N THR A 139 12.12 10.40 -13.97
CA THR A 139 12.99 10.68 -12.81
C THR A 139 12.59 12.00 -12.16
N SER A 140 12.01 11.93 -10.96
CA SER A 140 12.56 12.58 -9.76
C SER A 140 11.52 12.47 -8.65
N VAL A 141 11.80 11.54 -7.74
CA VAL A 141 11.16 11.48 -6.44
C VAL A 141 11.62 12.74 -5.69
N ALA A 142 10.71 13.67 -5.42
CA ALA A 142 10.89 14.67 -4.36
C ALA A 142 10.04 14.24 -3.14
N PRO A 143 10.54 14.43 -1.91
CA PRO A 143 10.33 13.49 -0.82
C PRO A 143 9.01 13.73 -0.09
N VAL A 144 8.07 12.80 -0.21
CA VAL A 144 6.85 12.77 0.62
C VAL A 144 6.88 11.54 1.52
N GLY A 145 7.45 11.72 2.72
CA GLY A 145 7.30 10.84 3.89
C GLY A 145 8.04 9.49 3.82
N ARG A 146 9.30 9.45 4.29
CA ARG A 146 10.08 8.20 4.50
C ARG A 146 9.30 7.09 5.23
N GLY A 147 8.34 7.45 6.09
CA GLY A 147 7.54 6.51 6.89
C GLY A 147 6.51 5.69 6.10
N VAL A 148 6.06 6.14 4.92
CA VAL A 148 5.00 5.44 4.17
C VAL A 148 5.60 4.33 3.29
N ASN A 149 6.70 4.59 2.58
CA ASN A 149 7.39 3.58 1.77
C ASN A 149 7.94 2.44 2.63
N ILE A 150 8.51 2.76 3.78
CA ILE A 150 9.09 1.75 4.67
C ILE A 150 8.01 0.80 5.24
N SER A 151 6.82 1.31 5.54
CA SER A 151 5.72 0.49 6.07
C SER A 151 5.20 -0.55 5.08
N VAL A 152 5.20 -0.20 3.79
CA VAL A 152 4.84 -1.10 2.70
C VAL A 152 5.93 -2.16 2.52
N GLU A 153 7.21 -1.76 2.48
CA GLU A 153 8.34 -2.68 2.36
C GLU A 153 8.43 -3.69 3.51
N VAL A 154 8.18 -3.25 4.76
CA VAL A 154 8.10 -4.14 5.93
C VAL A 154 7.02 -5.20 5.70
N THR A 155 5.83 -4.77 5.27
CA THR A 155 4.67 -5.65 5.04
C THR A 155 4.98 -6.68 3.94
N THR A 156 5.59 -6.25 2.83
CA THR A 156 6.02 -7.11 1.73
C THR A 156 7.07 -8.13 2.17
N MET A 157 8.09 -7.72 2.92
CA MET A 157 9.12 -8.65 3.42
C MET A 157 8.55 -9.68 4.39
N MET A 158 7.67 -9.28 5.30
CA MET A 158 7.05 -10.20 6.26
C MET A 158 6.17 -11.26 5.56
N HIS A 159 5.47 -10.86 4.49
CA HIS A 159 4.69 -11.79 3.67
C HIS A 159 5.59 -12.77 2.92
N GLN A 160 6.68 -12.30 2.30
CA GLN A 160 7.66 -13.15 1.62
C GLN A 160 8.33 -14.16 2.57
N LEU A 161 8.50 -13.79 3.84
CA LEU A 161 8.98 -14.69 4.88
C LEU A 161 7.94 -15.72 5.34
N GLY A 162 6.71 -15.67 4.81
CA GLY A 162 5.66 -16.62 5.10
C GLY A 162 4.94 -16.38 6.44
N ILE A 163 5.14 -15.22 7.07
CA ILE A 163 4.43 -14.86 8.31
C ILE A 163 2.96 -14.63 7.97
N PRO A 164 2.01 -15.38 8.56
CA PRO A 164 0.59 -15.19 8.28
C PRO A 164 0.08 -13.86 8.85
N ALA A 165 -0.55 -13.05 7.99
CA ALA A 165 -1.07 -11.72 8.36
C ALA A 165 -2.18 -11.72 9.43
N HIS A 166 -2.91 -12.84 9.54
CA HIS A 166 -3.99 -13.01 10.53
C HIS A 166 -3.48 -13.26 11.96
N VAL A 167 -2.18 -13.54 12.14
CA VAL A 167 -1.62 -13.80 13.46
C VAL A 167 -1.29 -12.48 14.16
N LYS A 168 -1.65 -12.35 15.44
CA LYS A 168 -1.37 -11.11 16.22
C LYS A 168 0.10 -10.70 16.20
N GLY A 169 1.00 -11.69 16.21
CA GLY A 169 2.44 -11.49 16.08
C GLY A 169 2.86 -10.75 14.82
N TYR A 170 2.10 -10.85 13.72
CA TYR A 170 2.35 -10.09 12.49
C TYR A 170 2.31 -8.58 12.76
N GLN A 171 1.26 -8.10 13.41
CA GLN A 171 1.14 -6.67 13.72
C GLN A 171 2.22 -6.20 14.70
N TYR A 172 2.57 -7.04 15.68
CA TYR A 172 3.65 -6.75 16.63
C TYR A 172 5.02 -6.66 15.97
N ILE A 173 5.34 -7.59 15.06
CA ILE A 173 6.61 -7.58 14.31
C ILE A 173 6.68 -6.33 13.43
N ARG A 174 5.60 -6.00 12.72
CA ARG A 174 5.56 -4.83 11.83
C ARG A 174 5.87 -3.55 12.60
N ASP A 175 5.16 -3.33 13.70
CA ASP A 175 5.36 -2.17 14.55
C ASP A 175 6.74 -2.17 15.20
N ALA A 176 7.24 -3.33 15.63
CA ALA A 176 8.58 -3.46 16.21
C ALA A 176 9.67 -3.01 15.22
N ILE A 177 9.57 -3.45 13.96
CA ILE A 177 10.53 -3.08 12.91
C ILE A 177 10.46 -1.58 12.62
N LEU A 178 9.25 -1.02 12.50
CA LEU A 178 9.08 0.42 12.27
C LEU A 178 9.69 1.26 13.40
N MET A 179 9.41 0.91 14.65
CA MET A 179 10.00 1.58 15.82
C MET A 179 11.52 1.45 15.86
N VAL A 180 12.06 0.27 15.54
CA VAL A 180 13.51 0.05 15.51
C VAL A 180 14.19 0.81 14.38
N ILE A 181 13.51 0.99 13.24
CA ILE A 181 14.03 1.80 12.12
C ILE A 181 14.17 3.26 12.54
N GLU A 182 13.16 3.79 13.24
CA GLU A 182 13.16 5.14 13.81
C GLU A 182 14.23 5.30 14.91
N ASP A 183 14.36 4.31 15.80
CA ASP A 183 15.35 4.31 16.89
C ASP A 183 16.05 2.95 17.03
N VAL A 184 17.32 2.91 16.62
CA VAL A 184 18.18 1.71 16.70
C VAL A 184 18.36 1.23 18.14
N SER A 185 18.35 2.15 19.11
CA SER A 185 18.68 1.85 20.50
C SER A 185 17.71 0.88 21.16
N LEU A 186 16.48 0.80 20.64
CA LEU A 186 15.44 -0.14 21.05
C LEU A 186 15.85 -1.61 20.88
N LEU A 187 16.81 -1.93 20.01
CA LEU A 187 17.39 -3.27 19.89
C LEU A 187 18.17 -3.69 21.16
N GLY A 188 18.77 -2.75 21.86
CA GLY A 188 19.44 -2.99 23.15
C GLY A 188 18.47 -3.11 24.34
N ALA A 189 17.22 -2.66 24.17
CA ALA A 189 16.23 -2.56 25.24
C ALA A 189 14.91 -3.27 24.91
N VAL A 190 14.94 -4.34 24.11
CA VAL A 190 13.73 -4.99 23.57
C VAL A 190 12.70 -5.37 24.64
N THR A 191 13.15 -5.97 25.75
CA THR A 191 12.25 -6.44 26.82
C THR A 191 11.80 -5.34 27.77
N LYS A 192 12.55 -4.24 27.87
CA LYS A 192 12.30 -3.13 28.82
C LYS A 192 11.57 -1.95 28.18
N GLU A 193 11.67 -1.78 26.86
CA GLU A 193 11.14 -0.62 26.16
C GLU A 193 10.29 -1.02 24.94
N LEU A 194 10.83 -1.80 24.00
CA LEU A 194 10.12 -2.13 22.76
C LEU A 194 8.83 -2.92 23.00
N TYR A 195 8.89 -4.00 23.78
CA TYR A 195 7.70 -4.81 24.08
C TYR A 195 6.67 -4.06 24.93
N PRO A 196 7.05 -3.32 25.99
CA PRO A 196 6.12 -2.43 26.69
C PRO A 196 5.45 -1.37 25.81
N ALA A 197 6.17 -0.76 24.87
CA ALA A 197 5.60 0.22 23.94
C ALA A 197 4.52 -0.41 23.04
N ILE A 198 4.81 -1.56 22.43
CA ILE A 198 3.84 -2.33 21.63
C ILE A 198 2.67 -2.78 22.51
N ALA A 199 2.95 -3.30 23.71
CA ALA A 199 1.94 -3.79 24.63
C ALA A 199 0.93 -2.69 25.00
N LYS A 200 1.41 -1.47 25.25
CA LYS A 200 0.57 -0.28 25.48
C LYS A 200 -0.30 0.04 24.27
N LYS A 201 0.26 0.01 23.04
CA LYS A 201 -0.48 0.27 21.79
C LYS A 201 -1.62 -0.72 21.55
N TYR A 202 -1.40 -1.99 21.85
CA TYR A 202 -2.39 -3.07 21.62
C TYR A 202 -3.20 -3.45 22.86
N ASN A 203 -3.12 -2.66 23.93
CA ASN A 203 -3.78 -2.93 25.22
C ASN A 203 -3.60 -4.39 25.69
N THR A 204 -2.34 -4.83 25.74
CA THR A 204 -1.95 -6.21 26.08
C THR A 204 -0.74 -6.22 27.02
N ALA A 205 -0.26 -7.40 27.42
CA ALA A 205 0.93 -7.56 28.25
C ALA A 205 2.20 -7.73 27.39
N PRO A 206 3.37 -7.21 27.81
CA PRO A 206 4.65 -7.40 27.09
C PRO A 206 4.97 -8.87 26.82
N SER A 207 4.66 -9.77 27.74
CA SER A 207 4.83 -11.23 27.58
C SER A 207 3.96 -11.81 26.45
N ARG A 208 2.77 -11.24 26.19
CA ARG A 208 1.90 -11.63 25.07
C ARG A 208 2.42 -11.09 23.73
N VAL A 209 3.09 -9.94 23.74
CA VAL A 209 3.79 -9.40 22.57
C VAL A 209 4.94 -10.32 22.20
N GLU A 210 5.83 -10.64 23.15
CA GLU A 210 6.96 -11.56 22.94
C GLU A 210 6.50 -12.91 22.39
N ARG A 211 5.50 -13.53 23.05
CA ARG A 211 4.97 -14.83 22.63
C ARG A 211 4.32 -14.77 21.25
N GLY A 212 3.59 -13.68 20.95
CA GLY A 212 2.98 -13.46 19.65
C GLY A 212 4.03 -13.38 18.53
N ILE A 213 5.08 -12.59 18.75
CA ILE A 213 6.21 -12.47 17.81
C ILE A 213 6.89 -13.83 17.60
N ARG A 214 7.18 -14.55 18.69
CA ARG A 214 7.83 -15.87 18.62
C ARG A 214 7.02 -16.87 17.80
N HIS A 215 5.70 -16.90 18.02
CA HIS A 215 4.80 -17.77 17.28
C HIS A 215 4.70 -17.38 15.80
N ALA A 216 4.71 -16.10 15.47
CA ALA A 216 4.73 -15.64 14.07
C ALA A 216 6.01 -16.05 13.33
N ILE A 217 7.17 -15.96 13.99
CA ILE A 217 8.46 -16.43 13.45
C ILE A 217 8.48 -17.96 13.31
N GLU A 218 7.83 -18.68 14.23
CA GLU A 218 7.67 -20.14 14.15
C GLU A 218 6.93 -20.58 12.90
N LEU A 219 5.76 -19.99 12.66
CA LEU A 219 4.93 -20.32 11.51
C LEU A 219 5.64 -20.01 10.19
N ALA A 220 6.42 -18.93 10.14
CA ALA A 220 7.27 -18.60 8.99
C ALA A 220 8.37 -19.64 8.77
N TRP A 221 9.01 -20.11 9.86
CA TRP A 221 10.10 -21.07 9.81
C TRP A 221 9.63 -22.49 9.41
N GLU A 222 8.51 -22.94 9.95
CA GLU A 222 7.93 -24.27 9.65
C GLU A 222 7.47 -24.40 8.20
N ARG A 223 7.12 -23.30 7.54
CA ARG A 223 6.68 -23.28 6.13
C ARG A 223 7.80 -23.47 5.11
N GLY A 224 9.05 -23.62 5.55
CA GLY A 224 10.12 -24.18 4.72
C GLY A 224 10.64 -23.26 3.61
N HIS A 225 10.39 -21.94 3.66
CA HIS A 225 10.95 -20.97 2.71
C HIS A 225 12.42 -20.61 3.02
N MET A 226 13.26 -21.60 3.35
CA MET A 226 14.68 -21.42 3.67
C MET A 226 15.43 -20.68 2.56
N GLU A 227 15.08 -20.89 1.30
CA GLU A 227 15.67 -20.18 0.15
C GLU A 227 15.31 -18.69 0.13
N THR A 228 14.08 -18.32 0.54
CA THR A 228 13.67 -16.92 0.65
C THR A 228 14.34 -16.24 1.85
N LEU A 229 14.44 -16.94 2.98
CA LEU A 229 15.22 -16.51 4.15
C LEU A 229 16.70 -16.28 3.77
N LYS A 230 17.34 -17.23 3.07
CA LYS A 230 18.72 -17.10 2.58
C LYS A 230 18.88 -15.94 1.60
N ARG A 231 17.92 -15.72 0.70
CA ARG A 231 17.93 -14.61 -0.26
C ARG A 231 17.77 -13.25 0.41
N ILE A 232 16.88 -13.15 1.40
CA ILE A 232 16.59 -11.88 2.09
C ILE A 232 17.76 -11.50 3.00
N PHE A 233 18.30 -12.45 3.78
CA PHE A 233 19.30 -12.20 4.82
C PHE A 233 20.76 -12.51 4.44
N GLY A 234 21.00 -13.14 3.28
CA GLY A 234 22.34 -13.44 2.74
C GLY A 234 22.96 -14.74 3.29
N TYR A 235 24.05 -15.17 2.65
CA TYR A 235 24.83 -16.36 3.03
C TYR A 235 25.66 -16.19 4.31
N SER A 236 25.67 -15.01 4.92
CA SER A 236 26.42 -14.68 6.14
C SER A 236 25.81 -15.26 7.42
N MET A 237 24.79 -16.10 7.32
CA MET A 237 24.06 -16.63 8.47
C MET A 237 24.16 -18.14 8.62
N ASN A 238 24.33 -18.58 9.87
CA ASN A 238 24.13 -19.96 10.34
C ASN A 238 22.63 -20.34 10.38
N ILE A 239 21.80 -19.82 9.45
CA ILE A 239 20.36 -20.13 9.31
C ILE A 239 20.13 -21.64 9.11
N GLU A 240 21.13 -22.37 8.61
CA GLU A 240 21.04 -23.81 8.41
C GLU A 240 20.92 -24.62 9.71
N ARG A 241 21.19 -24.01 10.89
CA ARG A 241 21.25 -24.75 12.16
C ARG A 241 20.28 -24.28 13.24
N GLN A 242 19.80 -23.03 13.20
CA GLN A 242 18.96 -22.52 14.30
C GLN A 242 17.98 -21.43 13.86
N LYS A 243 16.74 -21.53 14.37
CA LYS A 243 15.69 -20.52 14.24
C LYS A 243 16.12 -19.22 14.95
N PRO A 244 15.96 -18.04 14.33
CA PRO A 244 16.35 -16.77 14.94
C PRO A 244 15.50 -16.47 16.17
N THR A 245 16.11 -15.81 17.16
CA THR A 245 15.39 -15.22 18.29
C THR A 245 14.55 -14.03 17.83
N ASN A 246 13.58 -13.61 18.64
CA ASN A 246 12.72 -12.46 18.32
C ASN A 246 13.54 -11.19 18.03
N SER A 247 14.56 -10.92 18.86
CA SER A 247 15.40 -9.72 18.72
C SER A 247 16.30 -9.79 17.48
N GLU A 248 16.89 -10.95 17.20
CA GLU A 248 17.67 -11.17 15.97
C GLU A 248 16.80 -10.98 14.73
N PHE A 249 15.60 -11.55 14.72
CA PHE A 249 14.69 -11.42 13.59
C PHE A 249 14.29 -9.97 13.30
N ILE A 250 13.95 -9.20 14.35
CA ILE A 250 13.63 -7.77 14.22
C ILE A 250 14.84 -6.97 13.73
N ALA A 251 16.02 -7.23 14.28
CA ALA A 251 17.26 -6.55 13.88
C ALA A 251 17.59 -6.82 12.41
N LEU A 252 17.52 -8.07 11.97
CA LEU A 252 17.82 -8.49 10.60
C LEU A 252 16.89 -7.81 9.58
N LEU A 253 15.59 -7.76 9.88
CA LEU A 253 14.62 -7.08 9.01
C LEU A 253 14.83 -5.58 8.99
N ALA A 254 15.06 -4.95 10.15
CA ALA A 254 15.31 -3.52 10.24
C ALA A 254 16.60 -3.11 9.50
N ASP A 255 17.68 -3.87 9.64
CA ASP A 255 18.94 -3.61 8.95
C ASP A 255 18.81 -3.77 7.44
N LYS A 256 18.11 -4.81 6.98
CA LYS A 256 17.85 -5.01 5.54
C LYS A 256 17.10 -3.82 4.94
N LEU A 257 16.04 -3.36 5.60
CA LEU A 257 15.24 -2.22 5.16
C LEU A 257 16.04 -0.91 5.20
N ARG A 258 16.91 -0.73 6.19
CA ARG A 258 17.84 0.41 6.25
C ARG A 258 18.84 0.43 5.12
N VAL A 259 19.39 -0.72 4.74
CA VAL A 259 20.31 -0.84 3.59
C VAL A 259 19.58 -0.51 2.30
N MET A 260 18.38 -1.05 2.09
CA MET A 260 17.55 -0.73 0.92
C MET A 260 17.21 0.76 0.85
N SER A 261 16.91 1.38 1.99
CA SER A 261 16.61 2.83 2.11
C SER A 261 17.81 3.76 1.89
N LYS A 262 19.05 3.24 1.94
CA LYS A 262 20.29 4.02 1.70
C LYS A 262 20.82 3.91 0.28
N VAL A 263 20.32 2.95 -0.50
CA VAL A 263 20.75 2.66 -1.88
C VAL A 263 19.83 3.34 -2.92
N GLY A 264 18.75 3.99 -2.47
CA GLY A 264 17.82 4.77 -3.30
C GLY A 264 17.97 6.28 -3.15
#